data_AF-A0A6I6JSN7-F1
#
_entry.id   AF-A0A6I6JSN7-F1
#
_cell.length_a   1.000
_cell.length_b   1.000
_cell.length_c   1.000
_cell.angle_alpha   90.00
_cell.angle_beta   90.00
_cell.angle_gamma   90.00
#
_symmetry.space_group_name_H-M   'P 1'
#
loop_
_entity.id
_entity.type
_entity.pdbx_description
1 polymer ?
#
loop_
_entity_poly.entity_id
_entity_poly.type
_entity_poly.pdbx_seq_one_letter_code
_entity_poly.pdbx_strand_id
1 'polypeptide(L)'
;MLPKLDIKEKNFHAMILVGGFAGVLEGSLRQGLTLHTMFPGMMLTLVAAFTGGFTGFFFKDLFRTWRGMPPYRGVNNDGWTMGAFLGSVLGVLWQIANSDNGANLVIGSMTGSFLGAMFGAFPDEFVTPILELMRAREAAKQTGEEERAAQPHS
;
A
#
# COMPACT_ATOMS: atom_id res chain seq x y z
N MET A 1 23.27 -12.70 2.92
CA MET A 1 22.39 -11.58 2.51
C MET A 1 21.11 -12.18 1.95
N LEU A 2 20.05 -12.29 2.78
CA LEU A 2 18.74 -12.75 2.31
C LEU A 2 18.04 -11.60 1.57
N PRO A 3 17.33 -11.87 0.47
CA PRO A 3 16.75 -10.82 -0.37
C PRO A 3 15.71 -10.06 0.46
N LYS A 4 15.96 -8.77 0.68
CA LYS A 4 15.03 -7.81 1.27
C LYS A 4 13.89 -7.62 0.26
N LEU A 5 12.99 -8.60 0.20
CA LEU A 5 11.85 -8.66 -0.72
C LEU A 5 10.81 -7.62 -0.30
N ASP A 6 11.15 -6.39 -0.65
CA ASP A 6 10.36 -5.24 -1.05
C ASP A 6 8.84 -5.40 -0.86
N ILE A 7 8.36 -5.12 0.36
CA ILE A 7 6.94 -5.11 0.71
C ILE A 7 6.15 -4.15 -0.20
N LYS A 8 6.78 -3.04 -0.58
CA LYS A 8 6.23 -2.06 -1.50
C LYS A 8 6.06 -2.66 -2.89
N GLU A 9 7.05 -3.37 -3.42
CA GLU A 9 6.93 -4.05 -4.71
C GLU A 9 5.80 -5.09 -4.70
N LYS A 10 5.67 -5.88 -3.63
CA LYS A 10 4.57 -6.85 -3.49
C LYS A 10 3.19 -6.17 -3.46
N ASN A 11 3.04 -5.12 -2.66
CA ASN A 11 1.78 -4.37 -2.58
C ASN A 11 1.45 -3.69 -3.92
N PHE A 12 2.46 -3.20 -4.63
CA PHE A 12 2.31 -2.62 -5.96
C PHE A 12 1.77 -3.65 -6.96
N HIS A 13 2.42 -4.82 -7.07
CA HIS A 13 1.96 -5.89 -7.95
C HIS A 13 0.58 -6.42 -7.54
N ALA A 14 0.32 -6.58 -6.25
CA ALA A 14 -0.96 -7.03 -5.74
C ALA A 14 -2.09 -6.04 -6.10
N MET A 15 -1.85 -4.73 -5.96
CA MET A 15 -2.80 -3.69 -6.37
C MET A 15 -3.09 -3.74 -7.88
N ILE A 16 -2.05 -3.93 -8.71
CA ILE A 16 -2.21 -4.09 -10.16
C ILE A 16 -3.10 -5.30 -10.45
N LEU A 17 -2.83 -6.44 -9.81
CA LEU A 17 -3.65 -7.64 -9.95
C LEU A 17 -5.10 -7.37 -9.58
N VAL A 18 -5.36 -6.69 -8.46
CA VAL A 18 -6.73 -6.34 -8.02
C VAL A 18 -7.44 -5.46 -9.06
N GLY A 19 -6.78 -4.42 -9.57
CA GLY A 19 -7.33 -3.58 -10.63
C GLY A 19 -7.60 -4.34 -11.93
N GLY A 20 -6.70 -5.24 -12.31
CA GLY A 20 -6.86 -6.11 -13.48
C GLY A 20 -8.02 -7.08 -13.32
N PHE A 21 -8.15 -7.74 -12.17
CA PHE A 21 -9.27 -8.63 -11.87
C PHE A 21 -10.60 -7.88 -11.84
N ALA A 22 -10.66 -6.69 -11.25
CA ALA A 22 -11.84 -5.85 -11.27
C ALA A 22 -12.27 -5.53 -12.72
N GLY A 23 -11.31 -5.20 -13.60
CA GLY A 23 -11.55 -4.95 -15.02
C GLY A 23 -12.04 -6.18 -15.78
N VAL A 24 -11.43 -7.36 -15.54
CA VAL A 24 -11.86 -8.62 -16.18
C VAL A 24 -13.27 -9.01 -15.72
N LEU A 25 -13.54 -8.96 -14.41
CA LEU A 25 -14.84 -9.33 -13.85
C LEU A 25 -15.94 -8.39 -14.35
N GLU A 26 -15.72 -7.08 -14.29
CA GLU A 26 -16.71 -6.09 -14.77
C GLU A 26 -16.94 -6.20 -16.28
N GLY A 27 -15.87 -6.39 -17.07
CA GLY A 27 -15.98 -6.64 -18.51
C GLY A 27 -16.73 -7.93 -18.83
N SER A 28 -16.43 -8.99 -18.08
CA SER A 28 -17.05 -10.31 -18.24
C SER A 28 -18.54 -10.30 -17.95
N LEU A 29 -18.97 -9.52 -16.95
CA LEU A 29 -20.37 -9.34 -16.61
C LEU A 29 -21.15 -8.56 -17.68
N ARG A 30 -20.50 -7.67 -18.43
CA ARG A 30 -21.16 -6.82 -19.45
C ARG A 30 -21.16 -7.42 -20.85
N GLN A 31 -20.09 -8.08 -21.26
CA GLN A 31 -19.84 -8.43 -22.67
C GLN A 31 -19.45 -9.92 -22.87
N GLY A 32 -19.49 -10.74 -21.82
CA GLY A 32 -18.90 -12.09 -21.82
C GLY A 32 -17.38 -12.03 -21.58
N LEU A 33 -16.68 -13.18 -21.51
CA LEU A 33 -15.27 -13.23 -21.09
C LEU A 33 -14.36 -12.30 -21.93
N THR A 34 -13.97 -11.16 -21.36
CA THR A 34 -13.11 -10.16 -22.01
C THR A 34 -11.82 -9.97 -21.24
N LEU A 35 -10.72 -10.55 -21.72
CA LEU A 35 -9.39 -10.34 -21.13
C LEU A 35 -8.83 -8.93 -21.40
N HIS A 36 -9.26 -8.27 -22.48
CA HIS A 36 -8.74 -6.95 -22.86
C HIS A 36 -9.14 -5.84 -21.86
N THR A 37 -10.19 -6.04 -21.06
CA THR A 37 -10.61 -5.09 -20.01
C THR A 37 -9.72 -5.14 -18.78
N MET A 38 -8.81 -6.13 -18.68
CA MET A 38 -7.79 -6.20 -17.63
C MET A 38 -6.89 -4.96 -17.65
N PHE A 39 -6.38 -4.58 -18.82
CA PHE A 39 -5.41 -3.48 -18.93
C PHE A 39 -6.00 -2.13 -18.51
N PRO A 40 -7.18 -1.71 -19.00
CA PRO A 40 -7.86 -0.51 -18.49
C PRO A 40 -8.09 -0.55 -16.97
N GLY A 41 -8.53 -1.69 -16.42
CA GLY A 41 -8.71 -1.84 -14.98
C GLY A 41 -7.43 -1.62 -14.17
N MET A 42 -6.32 -2.25 -14.59
CA MET A 42 -5.01 -2.04 -13.99
C MET A 42 -4.57 -0.57 -14.02
N MET A 43 -4.68 0.07 -15.19
CA MET A 43 -4.24 1.46 -15.39
C MET A 43 -5.06 2.44 -14.56
N LEU A 44 -6.39 2.28 -14.53
CA LEU A 44 -7.26 3.17 -13.77
C LEU A 44 -7.01 3.07 -12.26
N THR A 45 -6.84 1.85 -11.72
CA THR A 45 -6.50 1.65 -10.31
C THR A 45 -5.14 2.24 -9.96
N LEU A 46 -4.14 2.10 -10.85
CA LEU A 46 -2.79 2.68 -10.68
C LEU A 46 -2.82 4.21 -10.67
N VAL A 47 -3.51 4.83 -11.63
CA VAL A 47 -3.65 6.29 -11.69
C VAL A 47 -4.34 6.80 -10.44
N ALA A 48 -5.44 6.16 -10.02
CA ALA A 48 -6.15 6.53 -8.80
C ALA A 48 -5.27 6.42 -7.54
N ALA A 49 -4.49 5.35 -7.42
CA ALA A 49 -3.54 5.17 -6.33
C ALA A 49 -2.46 6.26 -6.32
N PHE A 50 -1.89 6.59 -7.49
CA PHE A 50 -0.89 7.65 -7.62
C PHE A 50 -1.45 9.02 -7.23
N THR A 51 -2.63 9.38 -7.74
CA THR A 51 -3.30 10.63 -7.39
C THR A 51 -3.68 10.68 -5.90
N GLY A 52 -4.13 9.57 -5.33
CA GLY A 52 -4.42 9.45 -3.90
C GLY A 52 -3.17 9.62 -3.04
N GLY A 53 -2.07 8.96 -3.40
CA GLY A 53 -0.78 9.10 -2.72
C GLY A 53 -0.25 10.54 -2.78
N PHE A 54 -0.26 11.16 -3.97
CA PHE A 54 0.10 12.57 -4.13
C PHE A 54 -0.74 13.49 -3.25
N THR A 55 -2.07 13.28 -3.23
CA THR A 55 -3.01 14.05 -2.41
C THR A 55 -2.72 13.86 -0.91
N GLY A 56 -2.42 12.63 -0.48
CA GLY A 56 -2.04 12.31 0.89
C GLY A 56 -0.76 13.02 1.33
N PHE A 57 0.29 12.96 0.51
CA PHE A 57 1.55 13.67 0.79
C PHE A 57 1.36 15.19 0.77
N PHE A 58 0.57 15.73 -0.16
CA PHE A 58 0.25 17.16 -0.20
C PHE A 58 -0.46 17.62 1.07
N PHE A 59 -1.51 16.92 1.51
CA PHE A 59 -2.20 17.26 2.76
C PHE A 59 -1.30 17.11 3.98
N LYS A 60 -0.50 16.05 4.02
CA LYS A 60 0.49 15.83 5.08
C LYS A 60 1.46 17.02 5.18
N ASP A 61 2.06 17.45 4.08
CA ASP A 61 2.96 18.60 4.07
C ASP A 61 2.26 19.92 4.41
N LEU A 62 1.00 20.09 3.99
CA LEU A 62 0.18 21.24 4.39
C LEU A 62 -0.03 21.26 5.91
N PHE A 63 -0.43 20.13 6.51
CA PHE A 63 -0.61 20.03 7.96
C PHE A 63 0.70 20.22 8.73
N ARG A 64 1.83 19.73 8.21
CA ARG A 64 3.15 19.95 8.82
C ARG A 64 3.52 21.42 8.80
N THR A 65 3.33 22.08 7.66
CA THR A 65 3.62 23.51 7.48
C THR A 65 2.74 24.37 8.39
N TRP A 66 1.44 24.07 8.50
CA TRP A 66 0.53 24.75 9.42
C TRP A 66 0.92 24.57 10.90
N ARG A 67 1.60 23.49 11.25
CA ARG A 67 2.14 23.25 12.60
C ARG A 67 3.56 23.79 12.81
N GLY A 68 4.16 24.46 11.82
CA GLY A 68 5.53 24.97 11.88
C GLY A 68 6.61 23.89 11.81
N MET A 69 6.27 22.68 11.34
CA MET A 69 7.23 21.58 11.15
C MET A 69 7.83 21.60 9.74
N PRO A 70 9.08 21.14 9.55
CA PRO A 70 9.68 21.05 8.24
C PRO A 70 8.93 20.03 7.34
N PRO A 71 8.93 20.23 6.00
CA PRO A 71 8.30 19.30 5.05
C PRO A 71 8.81 17.87 5.17
N TYR A 72 7.96 16.89 4.84
CA TYR A 72 8.32 15.48 4.88
C TYR A 72 9.37 15.15 3.81
N ARG A 73 10.46 14.48 4.20
CA ARG A 73 11.61 14.18 3.32
C ARG A 73 11.55 12.82 2.61
N GLY A 74 10.41 12.13 2.63
CA GLY A 74 10.20 10.94 1.77
C GLY A 74 11.09 9.75 2.10
N VAL A 75 11.43 9.54 3.38
CA VAL A 75 12.40 8.49 3.79
C VAL A 75 11.82 7.09 3.62
N ASN A 76 10.51 6.91 3.85
CA ASN A 76 9.81 5.65 3.72
C ASN A 76 8.44 5.89 3.07
N ASN A 77 8.13 5.13 2.02
CA ASN A 77 6.93 5.32 1.18
C ASN A 77 6.15 4.00 1.05
N ASP A 78 6.21 3.15 2.06
CA ASP A 78 5.60 1.82 2.03
C ASP A 78 4.12 1.91 2.39
N GLY A 79 3.75 2.83 3.28
CA GLY A 79 2.39 3.02 3.80
C GLY A 79 1.39 3.39 2.72
N TRP A 80 1.71 4.29 1.80
CA TRP A 80 0.77 4.66 0.72
C TRP A 80 0.54 3.51 -0.26
N THR A 81 1.56 2.72 -0.61
CA THR A 81 1.37 1.54 -1.50
C THR A 81 0.57 0.43 -0.83
N MET A 82 0.83 0.17 0.46
CA MET A 82 0.05 -0.78 1.25
C MET A 82 -1.40 -0.32 1.40
N GLY A 83 -1.59 0.97 1.69
CA GLY A 83 -2.90 1.60 1.78
C GLY A 83 -3.65 1.52 0.45
N ALA A 84 -2.99 1.80 -0.68
CA ALA A 84 -3.58 1.69 -2.00
C ALA A 84 -4.04 0.27 -2.32
N PHE A 85 -3.20 -0.72 -2.01
CA PHE A 85 -3.56 -2.14 -2.16
C PHE A 85 -4.77 -2.50 -1.31
N LEU A 86 -4.71 -2.28 0.00
CA LEU A 86 -5.82 -2.60 0.92
C LEU A 86 -7.10 -1.87 0.55
N GLY A 87 -6.98 -0.58 0.22
CA GLY A 87 -8.09 0.24 -0.23
C GLY A 87 -8.72 -0.31 -1.50
N SER A 88 -7.92 -0.72 -2.50
CA SER A 88 -8.43 -1.31 -3.74
C SER A 88 -9.23 -2.61 -3.48
N VAL A 89 -8.72 -3.48 -2.60
CA VAL A 89 -9.40 -4.73 -2.22
C VAL A 89 -10.72 -4.44 -1.52
N LEU A 90 -10.70 -3.56 -0.52
CA LEU A 90 -11.90 -3.20 0.24
C LEU A 90 -12.93 -2.50 -0.64
N GLY A 91 -12.50 -1.64 -1.55
CA GLY A 91 -13.38 -0.96 -2.51
C GLY A 91 -14.07 -1.94 -3.47
N VAL A 92 -13.34 -2.94 -3.97
CA VAL A 92 -13.93 -4.02 -4.77
C VAL A 92 -14.92 -4.84 -3.95
N LEU A 93 -14.55 -5.28 -2.74
CA LEU A 93 -15.44 -6.04 -1.85
C LEU A 93 -16.70 -5.26 -1.50
N TRP A 94 -16.57 -3.95 -1.25
CA TRP A 94 -17.70 -3.06 -0.99
C TRP A 94 -18.67 -3.02 -2.17
N GLN A 95 -18.15 -2.92 -3.40
CA GLN A 95 -18.99 -2.95 -4.60
C GLN A 95 -19.63 -4.33 -4.80
N ILE A 96 -18.91 -5.42 -4.57
CA ILE A 96 -19.49 -6.78 -4.62
C ILE A 96 -20.66 -6.92 -3.63
N ALA A 97 -20.52 -6.38 -2.43
CA ALA A 97 -21.54 -6.49 -1.39
C ALA A 97 -22.77 -5.61 -1.64
N ASN A 98 -22.64 -4.49 -2.38
CA ASN A 98 -23.70 -3.49 -2.53
C ASN A 98 -24.22 -3.31 -3.96
N SER A 99 -23.62 -3.97 -4.97
CA SER A 99 -24.07 -3.86 -6.35
C SER A 99 -24.85 -5.11 -6.79
N ASP A 100 -26.15 -4.94 -7.04
CA ASP A 100 -27.06 -6.00 -7.51
C ASP A 100 -26.60 -6.72 -8.80
N ASN A 101 -25.76 -6.08 -9.63
CA ASN A 101 -25.27 -6.64 -10.91
C ASN A 101 -23.73 -6.72 -11.04
N GLY A 102 -22.97 -6.57 -9.94
CA GLY A 102 -21.50 -6.44 -10.01
C GLY A 102 -21.00 -5.27 -10.89
N ALA A 103 -21.84 -4.24 -11.09
CA ALA A 103 -21.47 -3.04 -11.80
C ALA A 103 -20.54 -2.19 -10.93
N ASN A 104 -19.53 -1.57 -11.55
CA ASN A 104 -18.64 -0.59 -10.91
C ASN A 104 -17.54 -1.18 -10.01
N LEU A 105 -17.11 -2.42 -10.22
CA LEU A 105 -15.96 -3.02 -9.52
C LEU A 105 -14.69 -2.19 -9.74
N VAL A 106 -14.46 -1.71 -10.97
CA VAL A 106 -13.33 -0.83 -11.31
C VAL A 106 -13.44 0.50 -10.58
N ILE A 107 -14.65 1.06 -10.44
CA ILE A 107 -14.85 2.29 -9.67
C ILE A 107 -14.54 2.04 -8.19
N GLY A 108 -14.97 0.90 -7.64
CA GLY A 108 -14.63 0.49 -6.27
C GLY A 108 -13.11 0.37 -6.07
N SER A 109 -12.41 -0.29 -7.00
CA SER A 109 -10.95 -0.41 -6.90
C SER A 109 -10.25 0.94 -7.01
N MET A 110 -10.72 1.86 -7.87
CA MET A 110 -10.19 3.22 -8.01
C MET A 110 -10.43 4.09 -6.77
N THR A 111 -11.66 4.18 -6.28
CA THR A 111 -11.98 5.02 -5.11
C THR A 111 -11.32 4.47 -3.85
N GLY A 112 -11.32 3.14 -3.71
CA GLY A 112 -10.61 2.43 -2.66
C GLY A 112 -9.11 2.68 -2.71
N SER A 113 -8.45 2.52 -3.87
CA SER A 113 -7.01 2.75 -3.99
C SER A 113 -6.64 4.21 -3.76
N PHE A 114 -7.46 5.16 -4.22
CA PHE A 114 -7.26 6.59 -3.97
C PHE A 114 -7.30 6.91 -2.47
N LEU A 115 -8.38 6.53 -1.78
CA LEU A 115 -8.54 6.82 -0.35
C LEU A 115 -7.48 6.08 0.47
N GLY A 116 -7.25 4.80 0.15
CA GLY A 116 -6.24 3.98 0.80
C GLY A 116 -4.84 4.56 0.65
N ALA A 117 -4.45 5.00 -0.55
CA ALA A 117 -3.17 5.67 -0.78
C ALA A 117 -3.05 6.98 0.00
N MET A 118 -4.11 7.79 -0.01
CA MET A 118 -4.17 9.07 0.67
C MET A 118 -3.99 8.91 2.18
N PHE A 119 -4.73 8.01 2.82
CA PHE A 119 -4.60 7.74 4.25
C PHE A 119 -3.31 6.99 4.59
N GLY A 120 -2.84 6.11 3.70
CA GLY A 120 -1.59 5.36 3.86
C GLY A 120 -0.33 6.23 3.86
N ALA A 121 -0.40 7.46 3.35
CA ALA A 121 0.73 8.40 3.38
C ALA A 121 1.03 8.97 4.80
N PHE A 122 0.08 8.91 5.74
CA PHE A 122 0.23 9.44 7.09
C PHE A 122 1.02 8.52 8.06
N PRO A 123 0.75 7.19 8.11
CA PRO A 123 1.47 6.26 8.98
C PRO A 123 3.00 6.23 8.82
N ASP A 124 3.51 6.63 7.65
CA ASP A 124 4.95 6.65 7.34
C ASP A 124 5.78 7.51 8.30
N GLU A 125 5.17 8.42 9.07
CA GLU A 125 5.85 9.22 10.11
C GLU A 125 6.07 8.49 11.42
N PHE A 126 5.24 7.50 11.75
CA PHE A 126 5.21 6.88 13.07
C PHE A 126 5.62 5.42 13.02
N VAL A 127 5.09 4.67 12.04
CA VAL A 127 5.24 3.21 12.01
C VAL A 127 6.66 2.81 11.62
N THR A 128 7.25 3.47 10.63
CA THR A 128 8.56 3.04 10.12
C THR A 128 9.71 3.30 11.08
N PRO A 129 9.81 4.46 11.77
CA PRO A 129 10.82 4.66 12.82
C PRO A 129 10.67 3.67 13.98
N ILE A 130 9.44 3.31 14.36
CA ILE A 130 9.18 2.30 15.42
C ILE A 130 9.69 0.92 14.97
N LEU A 131 9.40 0.50 13.74
CA LEU A 131 9.87 -0.76 13.20
C LEU A 131 11.40 -0.82 13.07
N GLU A 132 12.02 0.28 12.65
CA GLU A 132 13.48 0.41 12.60
C GLU A 132 14.10 0.28 13.99
N LEU A 133 13.54 0.93 15.00
CA LEU A 133 13.97 0.81 16.41
C LEU A 133 13.80 -0.61 16.95
N MET A 134 12.68 -1.28 16.65
CA MET A 134 12.44 -2.66 17.09
C MET A 134 13.46 -3.62 16.47
N ARG A 135 13.73 -3.51 15.16
CA ARG A 135 14.73 -4.33 14.47
C ARG A 135 16.14 -4.08 14.98
N ALA A 136 16.50 -2.81 15.23
CA ALA A 136 17.80 -2.48 15.81
C ALA A 136 17.98 -3.12 17.20
N ARG A 137 16.90 -3.17 18.00
CA ARG A 137 16.90 -3.82 19.32
C ARG A 137 16.99 -5.34 19.24
N GLU A 138 16.32 -5.97 18.28
CA GLU A 138 16.42 -7.41 18.03
C GLU A 138 17.83 -7.80 17.55
N ALA A 139 18.39 -7.03 16.61
CA ALA A 139 19.76 -7.25 16.14
C ALA A 139 20.79 -7.13 17.28
N ALA A 140 20.66 -6.11 18.13
CA ALA A 140 21.53 -5.91 19.29
C ALA A 140 21.39 -7.02 20.36
N LYS A 141 20.19 -7.59 20.54
CA LYS A 141 19.98 -8.75 21.41
C LYS A 141 20.69 -9.99 20.87
N GLN A 142 20.60 -10.25 19.57
CA GLN A 142 21.26 -11.39 18.93
C GLN A 142 22.78 -11.28 19.05
N THR A 143 23.36 -10.09 18.85
CA THR A 143 24.82 -9.89 19.00
C THR A 143 25.28 -10.09 20.45
N GLY A 144 24.50 -9.61 21.43
CA GLY A 144 24.83 -9.78 22.86
C GLY A 144 24.66 -11.22 23.38
N GLU A 145 23.75 -12.01 22.80
CA GLU A 145 23.62 -13.44 23.10
C GLU A 145 24.74 -14.26 22.46
N GLU A 146 25.19 -13.91 21.24
CA GLU A 146 26.36 -14.51 20.59
C GLU A 146 27.66 -14.21 21.36
N GLU A 147 27.87 -12.98 21.82
CA GLU A 147 29.04 -12.63 22.65
C GLU A 147 29.05 -13.34 24.01
N ARG A 148 27.89 -13.53 24.65
CA ARG A 148 27.78 -14.28 25.91
C ARG A 148 27.96 -15.78 25.73
N ALA A 149 27.53 -16.35 24.60
CA ALA A 149 27.77 -17.75 24.27
C ALA A 149 29.23 -18.02 23.89
N ALA A 150 29.97 -17.00 23.45
CA ALA A 150 31.38 -17.10 23.06
C ALA A 150 32.38 -16.88 24.21
N GLN A 151 31.94 -16.49 25.41
CA GLN A 151 32.81 -16.40 26.59
C GLN A 151 32.88 -17.77 27.30
N PRO A 152 34.01 -18.50 27.24
CA PRO A 152 34.16 -19.72 28.02
C PRO A 152 34.21 -19.34 29.50
N HIS A 153 33.38 -20.01 30.30
CA HIS A 153 33.43 -19.96 31.76
C HIS A 153 34.86 -20.27 32.22
N SER A 154 35.56 -19.23 32.69
CA SER A 154 36.84 -19.34 33.41
C SER A 154 36.60 -19.57 34.90
#